data_AF-A0A0S8J449-F1
#
_entry.id   AF-A0A0S8J449-F1
#
_cell.length_a   1.000
_cell.length_b   1.000
_cell.length_c   1.000
_cell.angle_alpha   90.00
_cell.angle_beta   90.00
_cell.angle_gamma   90.00
#
_symmetry.space_group_name_H-M   'P 1'
#
loop_
_entity.id
_entity.type
_entity.pdbx_description
1 polymer ?
#
loop_
_entity_poly.entity_id
_entity_poly.type
_entity_poly.pdbx_seq_one_letter_code
_entity_poly.pdbx_strand_id
1 'polypeptide(L)'
;MAIEFTCNCGKRLSVPDDVAGRRAKCPSCGAVLDVPGAAPPPPSAEGESTSKVDQVVDKLSADFAESRERAPQLTQIAVALAVVAGATLVLTFFVSLSMIVVWILVWLPVSAAGGLGALGIIKAHARTPKLVQLAAPVIVGINWAMLWRAAGSPMSPGALLTLLIAAVNLAAYGFLYWYFSRHDTLLLFPEETEDAQLIEDQSQPAEGVEKS
;
A
#
# COMPACT_ATOMS: atom_id res chain seq x y z
N MET A 1 -17.07 -54.19 -27.77
CA MET A 1 -17.85 -55.43 -27.59
C MET A 1 -17.11 -56.53 -28.36
N ALA A 2 -17.62 -57.77 -28.42
CA ALA A 2 -16.94 -58.84 -29.13
C ALA A 2 -17.86 -59.45 -30.21
N ILE A 3 -17.32 -59.66 -31.40
CA ILE A 3 -17.99 -60.29 -32.54
C ILE A 3 -17.68 -61.78 -32.50
N GLU A 4 -18.72 -62.59 -32.36
CA GLU A 4 -18.62 -64.05 -32.41
C GLU A 4 -19.01 -64.58 -33.78
N PHE A 5 -18.12 -65.36 -34.40
CA PHE A 5 -18.40 -66.00 -35.69
C PHE A 5 -17.74 -67.38 -35.77
N THR A 6 -18.25 -68.23 -36.67
CA THR A 6 -17.79 -69.63 -36.79
C THR A 6 -16.85 -69.75 -37.98
N CYS A 7 -15.69 -70.37 -37.75
CA CYS A 7 -14.74 -70.70 -38.81
C CYS A 7 -15.20 -71.93 -39.60
N ASN A 8 -14.78 -72.06 -40.87
CA ASN A 8 -15.04 -73.24 -41.71
C ASN A 8 -14.55 -74.57 -41.10
N CYS A 9 -13.65 -74.54 -40.11
CA CYS A 9 -13.24 -75.74 -39.36
C CYS A 9 -14.23 -76.14 -38.24
N GLY A 10 -15.33 -75.41 -38.07
CA GLY A 10 -16.38 -75.67 -37.08
C GLY A 10 -16.14 -75.03 -35.71
N LYS A 11 -15.01 -74.34 -35.49
CA LYS A 11 -14.74 -73.66 -34.21
C LYS A 11 -15.30 -72.24 -34.18
N ARG A 12 -15.89 -71.88 -33.05
CA ARG A 12 -16.33 -70.50 -32.76
C ARG A 12 -15.14 -69.64 -32.36
N LEU A 13 -15.04 -68.46 -32.95
CA LEU A 13 -14.02 -67.46 -32.68
C LEU A 13 -14.72 -66.20 -32.16
N SER A 14 -14.11 -65.58 -31.15
CA SER A 14 -14.56 -64.31 -30.59
C SER A 14 -13.43 -63.31 -30.77
N VAL A 15 -13.71 -62.19 -31.43
CA VAL A 15 -12.74 -61.13 -31.72
C VAL A 15 -13.29 -59.78 -31.28
N PRO A 16 -12.45 -58.82 -30.87
CA PRO A 16 -12.91 -57.48 -30.49
C PRO A 16 -13.51 -56.73 -31.69
N ASP A 17 -14.50 -55.86 -31.44
CA ASP A 17 -15.15 -55.07 -32.50
C ASP A 17 -14.17 -54.20 -33.31
N ASP A 18 -13.02 -53.84 -32.74
CA ASP A 18 -11.99 -53.01 -33.41
C ASP A 18 -11.40 -53.68 -34.67
N VAL A 19 -11.60 -54.99 -34.82
CA VAL A 19 -11.18 -55.75 -36.00
C VAL A 19 -12.35 -56.14 -36.92
N ALA A 20 -13.54 -55.56 -36.72
CA ALA A 20 -14.66 -55.72 -37.63
C ALA A 20 -14.27 -55.31 -39.07
N GLY A 21 -14.60 -56.15 -40.06
CA GLY A 21 -14.23 -55.92 -41.45
C GLY A 21 -12.76 -56.16 -41.79
N ARG A 22 -11.93 -56.61 -40.83
CA ARG A 22 -10.53 -57.03 -41.07
C ARG A 22 -10.40 -58.55 -41.18
N ARG A 23 -9.22 -59.01 -41.59
CA ARG A 23 -8.86 -60.43 -41.68
C ARG A 23 -8.33 -60.95 -40.35
N ALA A 24 -8.87 -62.07 -39.87
CA ALA A 24 -8.42 -62.75 -38.67
C ALA A 24 -7.98 -64.19 -38.99
N LYS A 25 -6.94 -64.68 -38.30
CA LYS A 25 -6.43 -66.04 -38.47
C LYS A 25 -7.04 -66.97 -37.42
N CYS A 26 -7.62 -68.09 -37.84
CA CYS A 26 -8.14 -69.10 -36.92
C CYS A 26 -6.98 -69.77 -36.17
N PRO A 27 -6.93 -69.74 -34.83
CA PRO A 27 -5.86 -70.35 -34.04
C PRO A 27 -5.86 -71.89 -34.11
N SER A 28 -6.90 -72.50 -34.67
CA SER A 28 -7.06 -73.96 -34.67
C SER A 28 -6.80 -74.65 -36.00
N CYS A 29 -7.10 -74.00 -37.13
CA CYS A 29 -6.80 -74.54 -38.46
C CYS A 29 -5.86 -73.64 -39.27
N GLY A 30 -5.52 -72.46 -38.76
CA GLY A 30 -4.64 -71.50 -39.45
C GLY A 30 -5.28 -70.75 -40.62
N ALA A 31 -6.55 -71.01 -40.96
CA ALA A 31 -7.26 -70.34 -42.04
C ALA A 31 -7.47 -68.85 -41.74
N VAL A 32 -7.33 -68.00 -42.76
CA VAL A 32 -7.60 -66.56 -42.67
C VAL A 32 -9.03 -66.31 -43.12
N LEU A 33 -9.86 -65.71 -42.27
CA LEU A 33 -11.26 -65.40 -42.56
C LEU A 33 -11.52 -63.91 -42.36
N ASP A 34 -12.45 -63.35 -43.13
CA ASP A 34 -12.90 -61.97 -42.98
C ASP A 34 -13.90 -61.89 -41.80
N VAL A 35 -13.65 -60.96 -40.86
CA VAL A 35 -14.53 -60.72 -39.71
C VAL A 35 -15.76 -59.96 -40.21
N PRO A 36 -17.00 -60.44 -39.95
CA PRO A 36 -18.22 -59.76 -40.35
C PRO A 36 -18.25 -58.33 -39.79
N GLY A 37 -18.29 -57.32 -40.67
CA GLY A 37 -18.35 -55.90 -40.29
C GLY A 37 -19.80 -55.44 -40.10
N ALA A 38 -20.07 -54.66 -39.05
CA ALA A 38 -21.32 -53.93 -38.92
C ALA A 38 -21.47 -52.95 -40.11
N ALA A 39 -22.70 -52.78 -40.60
CA ALA A 39 -23.03 -52.05 -41.83
C ALA A 39 -22.39 -50.65 -41.89
N PRO A 40 -21.96 -50.18 -43.08
CA PRO A 40 -21.29 -48.89 -43.22
C PRO A 40 -22.24 -47.73 -42.90
N PRO A 41 -21.77 -46.66 -42.22
CA PRO A 41 -22.53 -45.41 -42.10
C PRO A 41 -22.76 -44.79 -43.49
N PRO A 42 -23.85 -44.03 -43.70
CA PRO A 42 -24.22 -43.50 -45.01
C PRO A 42 -23.12 -42.62 -45.61
N PRO A 43 -22.99 -42.59 -46.95
CA PRO A 43 -21.92 -41.87 -47.64
C PRO A 43 -21.99 -40.37 -47.31
N SER A 44 -20.92 -39.89 -46.67
CA SER A 44 -20.65 -38.47 -46.47
C SER A 44 -20.47 -37.81 -47.84
N ALA A 45 -21.24 -36.75 -48.10
CA ALA A 45 -21.12 -35.93 -49.29
C ALA A 45 -19.85 -35.06 -49.21
N GLU A 46 -18.71 -35.66 -49.52
CA GLU A 46 -17.43 -34.97 -49.69
C GLU A 46 -17.26 -34.63 -51.17
N GLY A 47 -17.45 -33.36 -51.53
CA GLY A 47 -17.18 -32.92 -52.90
C GLY A 47 -17.46 -31.45 -53.25
N GLU A 48 -18.33 -30.75 -52.52
CA GLU A 48 -18.85 -29.44 -52.98
C GLU A 48 -18.76 -28.32 -51.93
N SER A 49 -17.73 -28.35 -51.07
CA SER A 49 -17.57 -27.35 -49.99
C SER A 49 -16.13 -26.83 -49.79
N THR A 50 -15.25 -26.96 -50.77
CA THR A 50 -13.89 -26.35 -50.69
C THR A 50 -13.90 -24.89 -51.15
N SER A 51 -14.60 -24.58 -52.24
CA SER A 51 -14.65 -23.22 -52.82
C SER A 51 -15.19 -22.14 -51.87
N LYS A 52 -16.14 -22.50 -50.99
CA LYS A 52 -16.69 -21.55 -50.01
C LYS A 52 -15.76 -21.30 -48.82
N VAL A 53 -14.94 -22.29 -48.46
CA VAL A 53 -13.98 -22.17 -47.36
C VAL A 53 -12.82 -21.29 -47.78
N ASP A 54 -12.30 -21.47 -48.99
CA ASP A 54 -11.20 -20.66 -49.52
C ASP A 54 -11.60 -19.17 -49.62
N GLN A 55 -12.81 -18.88 -50.12
CA GLN A 55 -13.33 -17.51 -50.17
C GLN A 55 -13.48 -16.86 -48.78
N VAL A 56 -13.85 -17.65 -47.76
CA VAL A 56 -13.98 -17.14 -46.38
C VAL A 56 -12.60 -16.89 -45.76
N VAL A 57 -11.62 -17.76 -46.03
CA VAL A 57 -10.24 -17.61 -45.56
C VAL A 57 -9.59 -16.38 -46.19
N ASP A 58 -9.75 -16.18 -47.50
CA ASP A 58 -9.20 -15.01 -48.20
C ASP A 58 -9.79 -13.70 -47.67
N LYS A 59 -11.12 -13.66 -47.49
CA LYS A 59 -11.80 -12.48 -46.93
C LYS A 59 -11.35 -12.16 -45.51
N LEU A 60 -11.24 -13.17 -44.63
CA LEU A 60 -10.73 -13.00 -43.28
C LEU A 60 -9.28 -12.49 -43.28
N SER A 61 -8.43 -13.04 -44.16
CA SER A 61 -7.03 -12.62 -44.25
C SER A 61 -6.87 -11.15 -44.67
N ALA A 62 -7.72 -10.67 -45.58
CA ALA A 62 -7.76 -9.27 -46.00
C ALA A 62 -8.26 -8.35 -44.88
N ASP A 63 -9.33 -8.74 -44.17
CA ASP A 63 -9.84 -7.99 -43.02
C ASP A 63 -8.78 -7.89 -41.90
N PHE A 64 -8.01 -8.96 -41.65
CA PHE A 64 -6.92 -8.94 -40.67
C PHE A 64 -5.73 -8.07 -41.11
N ALA A 65 -5.39 -8.04 -42.41
CA ALA A 65 -4.35 -7.18 -42.95
C ALA A 65 -4.72 -5.69 -42.82
N GLU A 66 -5.97 -5.32 -43.14
CA GLU A 66 -6.47 -3.96 -42.98
C GLU A 66 -6.53 -3.53 -41.51
N SER A 67 -6.91 -4.45 -40.60
CA SER A 67 -6.92 -4.18 -39.16
C SER A 67 -5.51 -3.95 -38.58
N ARG A 68 -4.49 -4.61 -39.16
CA ARG A 68 -3.08 -4.42 -38.79
C ARG A 68 -2.55 -3.03 -39.20
N GLU A 69 -3.03 -2.49 -40.31
CA GLU A 69 -2.70 -1.12 -40.75
C GLU A 69 -3.48 -0.02 -40.03
N ARG A 70 -4.63 -0.34 -39.42
CA ARG A 70 -5.38 0.57 -38.53
C ARG A 70 -4.85 0.61 -37.09
N ALA A 71 -4.05 -0.38 -36.68
CA ALA A 71 -3.43 -0.47 -35.36
C ALA A 71 -2.33 0.58 -35.00
N PRO A 72 -1.61 1.27 -35.91
CA PRO A 72 -0.57 2.23 -35.53
C PRO A 72 -1.16 3.50 -34.89
N GLN A 73 -2.37 3.92 -35.28
CA GLN A 73 -3.04 5.10 -34.71
C GLN A 73 -3.47 4.85 -33.26
N LEU A 74 -4.07 3.68 -32.97
CA LEU A 74 -4.52 3.34 -31.62
C LEU A 74 -3.35 3.14 -30.66
N THR A 75 -2.25 2.54 -31.13
CA THR A 75 -1.03 2.37 -30.34
C THR A 75 -0.34 3.72 -30.08
N GLN A 76 -0.28 4.63 -31.05
CA GLN A 76 0.24 5.98 -30.85
C GLN A 76 -0.56 6.78 -29.82
N ILE A 77 -1.90 6.75 -29.88
CA ILE A 77 -2.76 7.43 -28.89
C ILE A 77 -2.54 6.83 -27.50
N ALA A 78 -2.48 5.51 -27.38
CA ALA A 78 -2.22 4.85 -26.09
C ALA A 78 -0.86 5.23 -25.49
N VAL A 79 0.19 5.27 -26.32
CA VAL A 79 1.53 5.72 -25.89
C VAL A 79 1.50 7.19 -25.46
N ALA A 80 0.85 8.07 -26.22
CA ALA A 80 0.74 9.48 -25.88
C ALA A 80 0.02 9.68 -24.53
N LEU A 81 -1.09 8.98 -24.30
CA LEU A 81 -1.81 9.02 -23.03
C LEU A 81 -0.95 8.51 -21.86
N ALA A 82 -0.19 7.43 -22.06
CA ALA A 82 0.70 6.91 -21.04
C ALA A 82 1.82 7.91 -20.68
N VAL A 83 2.39 8.60 -21.67
CA VAL A 83 3.40 9.65 -21.45
C VAL A 83 2.81 10.84 -20.70
N VAL A 84 1.62 11.31 -21.08
CA VAL A 84 0.95 12.43 -20.40
C VAL A 84 0.59 12.07 -18.95
N ALA A 85 0.08 10.85 -18.72
CA ALA A 85 -0.21 10.36 -17.38
C ALA A 85 1.08 10.29 -16.53
N GLY A 86 2.17 9.76 -17.09
CA GLY A 86 3.47 9.72 -16.44
C GLY A 86 3.99 11.11 -16.07
N ALA A 87 3.94 12.06 -17.00
CA ALA A 87 4.37 13.44 -16.75
C ALA A 87 3.52 14.12 -15.65
N THR A 88 2.22 13.87 -15.64
CA THR A 88 1.30 14.40 -14.62
C THR A 88 1.64 13.85 -13.23
N LEU A 89 1.95 12.55 -13.13
CA LEU A 89 2.36 11.92 -11.87
C LEU A 89 3.69 12.49 -11.35
N VAL A 90 4.68 12.67 -12.23
CA VAL A 90 5.97 13.26 -11.89
C VAL A 90 5.81 14.70 -11.39
N LEU A 91 5.02 15.52 -12.09
CA LEU A 91 4.74 16.89 -11.66
C LEU A 91 4.07 16.94 -10.29
N THR A 92 3.07 16.09 -10.07
CA THR A 92 2.34 16.00 -8.79
C THR A 92 3.27 15.58 -7.66
N PHE A 93 4.19 14.64 -7.91
CA PHE A 93 5.21 14.23 -6.95
C PHE A 93 6.12 15.40 -6.54
N PHE A 94 6.65 16.17 -7.50
CA PHE A 94 7.53 17.30 -7.20
C PHE A 94 6.82 18.43 -6.46
N VAL A 95 5.58 18.76 -6.83
CA VAL A 95 4.77 19.74 -6.11
C VAL A 95 4.55 19.29 -4.67
N SER A 96 4.18 18.03 -4.46
CA SER A 96 3.98 17.48 -3.12
C SER A 96 5.25 17.49 -2.28
N LEU A 97 6.39 17.08 -2.88
CA LEU A 97 7.70 17.12 -2.22
C LEU A 97 8.10 18.54 -1.83
N SER A 98 7.89 19.52 -2.71
CA SER A 98 8.19 20.93 -2.42
C SER A 98 7.38 21.47 -1.24
N MET A 99 6.10 21.09 -1.15
CA MET A 99 5.22 21.44 -0.04
C MET A 99 5.71 20.85 1.28
N ILE A 100 6.18 19.59 1.26
CA ILE A 100 6.77 18.92 2.43
C ILE A 100 8.07 19.61 2.84
N VAL A 101 8.94 19.96 1.90
CA VAL A 101 10.21 20.66 2.20
C VAL A 101 9.95 22.02 2.83
N VAL A 102 9.04 22.82 2.26
CA VAL A 102 8.63 24.11 2.86
C VAL A 102 8.05 23.88 4.25
N TRP A 103 7.24 22.84 4.44
CA TRP A 103 6.70 22.51 5.74
C TRP A 103 7.79 22.19 6.76
N ILE A 104 8.78 21.35 6.41
CA ILE A 104 9.91 21.02 7.30
C ILE A 104 10.74 22.26 7.59
N LEU A 105 11.13 23.02 6.57
CA LEU A 105 12.07 24.14 6.72
C LEU A 105 11.46 25.34 7.46
N VAL A 106 10.15 25.55 7.36
CA VAL A 106 9.48 26.70 8.00
C VAL A 106 8.84 26.30 9.32
N TRP A 107 8.08 25.21 9.36
CA TRP A 107 7.29 24.86 10.54
C TRP A 107 8.09 24.16 11.63
N LEU A 108 9.09 23.35 11.27
CA LEU A 108 9.91 22.67 12.27
C LEU A 108 10.69 23.68 13.13
N PRO A 109 11.37 24.70 12.56
CA PRO A 109 12.05 25.72 13.37
C PRO A 109 11.09 26.59 14.18
N VAL A 110 9.94 26.98 13.61
CA VAL A 110 8.92 27.75 14.35
C VAL A 110 8.41 26.96 15.56
N SER A 111 8.17 25.65 15.38
CA SER A 111 7.73 24.78 16.48
C SER A 111 8.83 24.58 17.52
N ALA A 112 10.09 24.40 17.09
CA ALA A 112 11.23 24.29 17.98
C ALA A 112 11.46 25.58 18.79
N ALA A 113 11.39 26.74 18.14
CA ALA A 113 11.52 28.05 18.78
C ALA A 113 10.38 28.30 19.79
N GLY A 114 9.15 27.95 19.44
CA GLY A 114 8.01 28.01 20.35
C GLY A 114 8.19 27.11 21.59
N GLY A 115 8.71 25.89 21.41
CA GLY A 115 9.00 24.98 22.51
C GLY A 115 10.12 25.48 23.43
N LEU A 116 11.22 25.98 22.88
CA LEU A 116 12.32 26.55 23.65
C LEU A 116 11.90 27.82 24.40
N GLY A 117 11.10 28.68 23.76
CA GLY A 117 10.53 29.87 24.40
C GLY A 117 9.63 29.52 25.58
N ALA A 118 8.76 28.52 25.43
CA ALA A 118 7.91 28.04 26.51
C ALA A 118 8.74 27.50 27.69
N LEU A 119 9.80 26.73 27.43
CA LEU A 119 10.72 26.25 28.46
C LEU A 119 11.44 27.40 29.17
N GLY A 120 11.85 28.43 28.42
CA GLY A 120 12.46 29.65 28.99
C GLY A 120 11.50 30.40 29.92
N ILE A 121 10.23 30.54 29.53
CA ILE A 121 9.20 31.19 30.36
C ILE A 121 8.90 30.35 31.60
N ILE A 122 8.77 29.03 31.48
CA ILE A 122 8.58 28.13 32.63
C ILE A 122 9.76 28.26 33.62
N LYS A 123 10.99 28.30 33.10
CA LYS A 123 12.19 28.47 33.93
C LYS A 123 12.29 29.87 34.58
N ALA A 124 11.91 30.92 33.86
CA ALA A 124 11.93 32.30 34.35
C ALA A 124 10.80 32.61 35.34
N HIS A 125 9.73 31.83 35.34
CA HIS A 125 8.54 32.05 36.16
C HIS A 125 8.13 30.80 36.96
N ALA A 126 9.01 30.36 37.87
CA ALA A 126 8.70 29.36 38.88
C ALA A 126 7.52 29.73 39.82
N ARG A 127 6.99 30.97 39.74
CA ARG A 127 5.81 31.46 40.48
C ARG A 127 4.53 31.62 39.66
N THR A 128 4.51 31.27 38.37
CA THR A 128 3.27 31.40 37.59
C THR A 128 2.19 30.41 38.03
N PRO A 129 0.91 30.81 38.08
CA PRO A 129 -0.18 29.92 38.46
C PRO A 129 -0.32 28.78 37.44
N LYS A 130 -0.53 27.55 37.92
CA LYS A 130 -0.62 26.30 37.12
C LYS A 130 -1.54 26.40 35.89
N LEU A 131 -2.53 27.29 35.94
CA LEU A 131 -3.48 27.55 34.85
C LEU A 131 -2.81 28.14 33.59
N VAL A 132 -1.77 28.97 33.74
CA VAL A 132 -1.05 29.58 32.60
C VAL A 132 -0.14 28.56 31.93
N GLN A 133 0.45 27.64 32.70
CA GLN A 133 1.27 26.55 32.16
C GLN A 133 0.44 25.54 31.35
N LEU A 134 -0.83 25.30 31.75
CA LEU A 134 -1.76 24.46 31.00
C LEU A 134 -2.32 25.14 29.73
N ALA A 135 -2.43 26.47 29.72
CA ALA A 135 -3.00 27.20 28.59
C ALA A 135 -2.04 27.29 27.37
N ALA A 136 -0.73 27.38 27.60
CA ALA A 136 0.26 27.54 26.52
C ALA A 136 0.24 26.41 25.46
N PRO A 137 0.27 25.10 25.81
CA PRO A 137 0.21 24.03 24.81
C PRO A 137 -1.17 23.94 24.13
N VAL A 138 -2.25 24.31 24.84
CA VAL A 138 -3.61 24.34 24.28
C VAL A 138 -3.73 25.43 23.21
N ILE A 139 -3.15 26.61 23.43
CA ILE A 139 -3.14 27.69 22.43
C ILE A 139 -2.33 27.29 21.18
N VAL A 140 -1.18 26.63 21.35
CA VAL A 140 -0.37 26.15 20.22
C VAL A 140 -1.10 25.05 19.43
N GLY A 141 -1.78 24.12 20.11
CA GLY A 141 -2.58 23.07 19.48
C GLY A 141 -3.82 23.58 18.74
N ILE A 142 -4.54 24.54 19.32
CA ILE A 142 -5.72 25.17 18.70
C ILE A 142 -5.32 25.94 17.43
N ASN A 143 -4.18 26.63 17.45
CA ASN A 143 -3.71 27.41 16.30
C ASN A 143 -3.41 26.50 15.09
N TRP A 144 -2.88 25.30 15.34
CA TRP A 144 -2.67 24.27 14.30
C TRP A 144 -3.98 23.78 13.67
N ALA A 145 -5.00 23.49 14.48
CA ALA A 145 -6.30 23.05 13.99
C ALA A 145 -7.03 24.16 13.19
N MET A 146 -6.89 25.42 13.60
CA MET A 146 -7.45 26.56 12.88
C MET A 146 -6.74 26.83 11.56
N LEU A 147 -5.40 26.73 11.51
CA LEU A 147 -4.63 26.90 10.29
C LEU A 147 -5.01 25.83 9.24
N TRP A 148 -5.21 24.59 9.69
CA TRP A 148 -5.68 23.50 8.83
C TRP A 148 -7.08 23.77 8.26
N ARG A 149 -7.98 24.28 9.10
CA ARG A 149 -9.36 24.60 8.71
C ARG A 149 -9.40 25.80 7.74
N ALA A 150 -8.52 26.78 7.93
CA ALA A 150 -8.36 27.94 7.05
C ALA A 150 -7.78 27.56 5.67
N ALA A 151 -7.00 26.49 5.58
CA ALA A 151 -6.49 25.97 4.31
C ALA A 151 -7.55 25.31 3.41
N GLY A 152 -8.81 25.24 3.86
CA GLY A 152 -9.97 24.91 3.01
C GLY A 152 -10.01 23.47 2.48
N SER A 153 -9.15 22.57 2.97
CA SER A 153 -9.10 21.20 2.45
C SER A 153 -10.33 20.41 2.89
N PRO A 154 -11.17 19.87 1.98
CA PRO A 154 -12.18 18.87 2.34
C PRO A 154 -11.48 17.69 3.01
N MET A 155 -12.11 17.06 4.02
CA MET A 155 -11.53 15.98 4.84
C MET A 155 -10.88 14.89 3.96
N SER A 156 -9.60 15.07 3.67
CA SER A 156 -8.79 14.12 2.94
C SER A 156 -8.22 13.12 3.95
N PRO A 157 -7.80 11.92 3.51
CA PRO A 157 -7.10 10.98 4.38
C PRO A 157 -5.91 11.62 5.11
N GLY A 158 -5.28 12.64 4.52
CA GLY A 158 -4.24 13.44 5.15
C GLY A 158 -4.68 14.19 6.40
N ALA A 159 -5.93 14.67 6.46
CA ALA A 159 -6.47 15.36 7.63
C ALA A 159 -6.62 14.43 8.84
N LEU A 160 -6.94 13.15 8.60
CA LEU A 160 -7.07 12.15 9.65
C LEU A 160 -5.71 11.80 10.26
N LEU A 161 -4.67 11.71 9.42
CA LEU A 161 -3.30 11.52 9.85
C LEU A 161 -2.80 12.68 10.71
N THR A 162 -3.11 13.93 10.37
CA THR A 162 -2.67 15.08 11.17
C THR A 162 -3.49 15.33 12.42
N LEU A 163 -4.77 14.97 12.43
CA LEU A 163 -5.51 14.86 13.69
C LEU A 163 -4.88 13.81 14.62
N LEU A 164 -4.44 12.67 14.07
CA LEU A 164 -3.72 11.65 14.85
C LEU A 164 -2.37 12.18 15.37
N ILE A 165 -1.57 12.84 14.53
CA ILE A 165 -0.30 13.43 14.95
C ILE A 165 -0.52 14.51 16.03
N ALA A 166 -1.53 15.37 15.87
CA ALA A 166 -1.89 16.37 16.86
C ALA A 166 -2.32 15.73 18.19
N ALA A 167 -3.11 14.66 18.15
CA ALA A 167 -3.51 13.91 19.33
C ALA A 167 -2.32 13.24 20.03
N VAL A 168 -1.39 12.64 19.27
CA VAL A 168 -0.15 12.04 19.81
C VAL A 168 0.74 13.09 20.45
N ASN A 169 0.91 14.26 19.81
CA ASN A 169 1.67 15.37 20.39
C ASN A 169 1.02 15.88 21.68
N LEU A 170 -0.31 16.08 21.69
CA LEU A 170 -1.03 16.50 22.88
C LEU A 170 -0.87 15.49 24.03
N ALA A 171 -0.92 14.19 23.72
CA ALA A 171 -0.68 13.13 24.68
C ALA A 171 0.76 13.13 25.20
N ALA A 172 1.75 13.34 24.32
CA ALA A 172 3.16 13.44 24.71
C ALA A 172 3.43 14.65 25.62
N TYR A 173 2.87 15.82 25.30
CA TYR A 173 2.95 17.00 26.17
C TYR A 173 2.25 16.77 27.51
N GLY A 174 1.06 16.16 27.48
CA GLY A 174 0.34 15.79 28.70
C GLY A 174 1.13 14.82 29.56
N PHE A 175 1.81 13.84 28.96
CA PHE A 175 2.66 12.89 29.66
C PHE A 175 3.90 13.56 30.27
N LEU A 176 4.60 14.43 29.51
CA LEU A 176 5.74 15.18 30.04
C LEU A 176 5.31 16.06 31.22
N TYR A 177 4.19 16.77 31.10
CA TYR A 177 3.65 17.57 32.17
C TYR A 177 3.30 16.73 33.41
N TRP A 178 2.60 15.60 33.22
CA TRP A 178 2.29 14.67 34.31
C TRP A 178 3.55 14.12 34.97
N TYR A 179 4.55 13.72 34.17
CA TYR A 179 5.82 13.18 34.62
C TYR A 179 6.57 14.19 35.48
N PHE A 180 6.78 15.42 35.00
CA PHE A 180 7.45 16.49 35.76
C PHE A 180 6.62 16.99 36.96
N SER A 181 5.29 16.94 36.89
CA SER A 181 4.44 17.30 38.02
C SER A 181 4.44 16.23 39.13
N ARG A 182 4.77 14.98 38.81
CA ARG A 182 4.77 13.86 39.76
C ARG A 182 6.17 13.54 40.30
N HIS A 183 7.18 13.67 39.46
CA HIS A 183 8.57 13.68 39.87
C HIS A 183 8.93 15.12 40.23
N ASP A 184 8.63 15.51 41.47
CA ASP A 184 9.07 16.76 42.04
C ASP A 184 10.54 17.00 41.65
N THR A 185 10.80 18.18 41.10
CA THR A 185 12.09 18.65 40.60
C THR A 185 13.05 18.93 41.78
N LEU A 186 13.25 17.92 42.64
CA LEU A 186 14.14 17.93 43.79
C LEU A 186 15.63 17.81 43.41
N LEU A 187 15.99 17.83 42.12
CA LEU A 187 17.37 17.62 41.67
C LEU A 187 18.01 18.81 40.95
N LEU A 188 17.36 19.98 40.87
CA LEU A 188 17.95 21.16 40.20
C LEU A 188 18.07 22.41 41.09
N PHE A 189 17.61 22.34 42.33
CA PHE A 189 17.86 23.35 43.34
C PHE A 189 18.38 22.63 44.58
N PRO A 190 19.70 22.37 44.69
CA PRO A 190 20.26 22.15 46.01
C PRO A 190 19.83 23.35 46.85
N GLU A 191 19.23 23.07 48.00
CA GLU A 191 18.87 24.07 49.01
C GLU A 191 20.12 24.91 49.31
N GLU A 192 20.23 26.08 48.68
CA GLU A 192 21.22 27.11 48.99
C GLU A 192 20.82 27.86 50.28
N THR A 193 20.14 27.18 51.20
CA THR A 193 19.53 27.77 52.41
C THR A 193 20.37 27.59 53.67
N GLU A 194 21.35 26.67 53.71
CA GLU A 194 22.20 26.53 54.91
C GLU A 194 23.47 27.41 54.90
N ASP A 195 24.08 27.68 53.74
CA ASP A 195 25.33 28.45 53.69
C ASP A 195 25.11 29.98 53.79
N ALA A 196 23.91 30.48 53.44
CA ALA A 196 23.60 31.91 53.53
C ALA A 196 23.39 32.39 54.98
N GLN A 197 22.89 31.53 55.88
CA GLN A 197 22.70 31.91 57.29
C GLN A 197 24.02 31.92 58.08
N LEU A 198 25.02 31.14 57.68
CA LEU A 198 26.33 31.09 58.34
C LEU A 198 27.19 32.34 58.07
N ILE A 199 26.93 33.06 56.98
CA ILE A 199 27.63 34.31 56.64
C ILE A 199 27.02 35.50 57.39
N GLU A 200 25.72 35.49 57.68
CA GLU A 200 25.07 36.60 58.40
C GLU A 200 25.43 36.60 59.90
N ASP A 201 25.61 35.41 60.51
CA ASP A 201 26.03 35.27 61.92
C ASP A 201 27.48 35.72 62.18
N GLN A 202 28.38 35.62 61.18
CA GLN A 202 29.76 36.11 61.32
C GLN A 202 29.92 37.62 61.09
N SER A 203 28.86 38.33 60.70
CA SER A 203 28.92 39.76 60.38
C SER A 203 28.50 40.69 61.53
N GLN A 204 28.12 40.16 62.70
CA GLN A 204 27.87 40.99 63.87
C GLN A 204 29.18 41.55 64.46
N PRO A 205 29.40 42.87 64.47
CA PRO A 205 30.59 43.47 65.04
C PRO A 205 30.57 43.31 66.57
N ALA A 206 31.70 42.90 67.14
CA ALA A 206 31.92 42.83 68.58
C ALA A 206 31.75 44.22 69.22
N GLU A 207 30.54 44.54 69.68
CA GLU A 207 30.29 45.70 70.53
C GLU A 207 30.89 45.45 71.93
N GLY A 208 32.01 46.13 72.18
CA GLY A 208 32.22 46.84 73.45
C GLY A 208 32.62 45.99 74.66
N VAL A 209 33.88 45.58 74.73
CA VAL A 209 34.58 45.39 76.01
C VAL A 209 35.41 46.64 76.29
N GLU A 210 34.80 47.65 76.89
CA GLU A 210 35.53 48.72 77.56
C GLU A 210 34.69 49.35 78.67
N LYS A 211 35.09 49.10 79.93
CA LYS A 211 34.88 49.88 81.16
C LYS A 211 35.54 49.05 82.28
N SER A 212 36.78 49.38 82.64
CA SER A 212 37.19 50.35 83.67
C SER A 212 36.85 49.92 85.08
#